data_AF-A0A8S3CDW7-F1
#
_entry.id   AF-A0A8S3CDW7-F1
#
_cell.length_a   1.000
_cell.length_b   1.000
_cell.length_c   1.000
_cell.angle_alpha   90.00
_cell.angle_beta   90.00
_cell.angle_gamma   90.00
#
_symmetry.space_group_name_H-M   'P 1'
#
loop_
_entity.id
_entity.type
_entity.pdbx_description
1 polymer ?
#
loop_
_entity_poly.entity_id
_entity_poly.type
_entity_poly.pdbx_seq_one_letter_code
_entity_poly.pdbx_strand_id
1 'polypeptide(L)'
;FIQLPSNAEEEVVVKFINDAYQLPPPRLILSIQTNIVDIKNLPIKEEEEEEEEEEEDDDDTEEEKEENDAGTKKRKETKQAILHGLSESIKITSPWVITNGINNDMNRLVGEALNTNISENYVPCIGLCDWPRGKDLGQPQMIPPKSAHSTHDSDESLDSEMGYPRQAGNRQQESSSCFTRKIRRAFNRRQTTNPSHNNTTTDSSPLLNANQQFPVYIQQVDSGNTNNNLEVNHTHFLLFDNDKSDGRAINKMRLDIEYELSKEAKSAVNECHRWNESGNDIPIVILLLDGDSTTLEVLSEHLDKNSPIVVVKV
;
A
#
# COMPACT_ATOMS: atom_id res chain seq x y z
N PHE A 1 4.16 -8.63 -1.62
CA PHE A 1 5.27 -7.99 -0.90
C PHE A 1 6.58 -8.55 -1.42
N ILE A 2 7.69 -7.84 -1.19
CA ILE A 2 9.04 -8.28 -1.54
C ILE A 2 9.97 -7.95 -0.40
N GLN A 3 10.84 -8.89 -0.07
CA GLN A 3 11.90 -8.68 0.89
C GLN A 3 13.15 -8.18 0.17
N LEU A 4 13.72 -7.08 0.65
CA LEU A 4 14.93 -6.45 0.13
C LEU A 4 15.96 -6.39 1.24
N PRO A 5 17.27 -6.48 0.94
CA PRO A 5 18.28 -6.24 1.94
C PRO A 5 18.30 -4.75 2.33
N SER A 6 18.70 -4.43 3.56
CA SER A 6 18.77 -3.04 4.05
C SER A 6 19.77 -2.15 3.31
N ASN A 7 20.69 -2.72 2.55
CA ASN A 7 21.64 -2.01 1.69
C ASN A 7 21.25 -2.03 0.21
N ALA A 8 19.99 -2.35 -0.12
CA ALA A 8 19.50 -2.26 -1.48
C ALA A 8 19.66 -0.82 -2.02
N GLU A 9 20.28 -0.68 -3.17
CA GLU A 9 20.41 0.61 -3.87
C GLU A 9 19.04 1.07 -4.38
N GLU A 10 18.71 2.34 -4.16
CA GLU A 10 17.42 2.94 -4.50
C GLU A 10 17.07 2.78 -5.98
N GLU A 11 18.03 2.96 -6.90
CA GLU A 11 17.84 2.78 -8.33
C GLU A 11 17.39 1.35 -8.68
N VAL A 12 17.96 0.35 -8.00
CA VAL A 12 17.58 -1.06 -8.19
C VAL A 12 16.17 -1.30 -7.67
N VAL A 13 15.81 -0.69 -6.53
CA VAL A 13 14.46 -0.80 -5.97
C VAL A 13 13.43 -0.14 -6.89
N VAL A 14 13.72 1.06 -7.41
CA VAL A 14 12.80 1.77 -8.31
C VAL A 14 12.62 1.03 -9.63
N LYS A 15 13.72 0.61 -10.26
CA LYS A 15 13.66 -0.22 -11.46
C LYS A 15 12.83 -1.48 -11.21
N PHE A 16 13.04 -2.12 -10.06
CA PHE A 16 12.24 -3.28 -9.67
C PHE A 16 10.75 -2.95 -9.57
N ILE A 17 10.37 -1.85 -8.89
CA ILE A 17 8.97 -1.41 -8.79
C ILE A 17 8.36 -1.24 -10.19
N ASN A 18 9.08 -0.58 -11.10
CA ASN A 18 8.64 -0.33 -12.46
C ASN A 18 8.49 -1.64 -13.26
N ASP A 19 9.50 -2.49 -13.26
CA ASP A 19 9.57 -3.71 -14.08
C ASP A 19 8.63 -4.80 -13.56
N ALA A 20 8.62 -5.04 -12.24
CA ALA A 20 7.95 -6.18 -11.64
C ALA A 20 6.49 -5.92 -11.32
N TYR A 21 6.14 -4.72 -10.84
CA TYR A 21 4.76 -4.39 -10.53
C TYR A 21 4.00 -3.86 -11.75
N GLN A 22 4.70 -3.51 -12.84
CA GLN A 22 4.10 -3.01 -14.08
C GLN A 22 3.12 -1.85 -13.82
N LEU A 23 3.46 -0.99 -12.86
CA LEU A 23 2.63 0.13 -12.47
C LEU A 23 2.69 1.23 -13.52
N PRO A 24 1.57 1.92 -13.81
CA PRO A 24 1.61 3.09 -14.66
C PRO A 24 2.44 4.19 -13.98
N PRO A 25 3.28 4.93 -14.73
CA PRO A 25 4.12 5.97 -14.12
C PRO A 25 3.28 6.95 -13.32
N PRO A 26 3.73 7.38 -12.12
CA PRO A 26 2.98 8.32 -11.31
C PRO A 26 2.84 9.67 -12.03
N ARG A 27 1.81 10.43 -11.65
CA ARG A 27 1.70 11.86 -12.00
C ARG A 27 1.92 12.78 -10.81
N LEU A 28 1.83 12.19 -9.62
CA LEU A 28 1.99 12.79 -8.32
C LEU A 28 2.40 11.67 -7.37
N ILE A 29 3.36 11.93 -6.50
CA ILE A 29 3.67 11.07 -5.37
C ILE A 29 3.13 11.75 -4.11
N LEU A 30 2.24 11.06 -3.40
CA LEU A 30 1.72 11.48 -2.11
C LEU A 30 2.40 10.64 -1.02
N SER A 31 3.35 11.25 -0.32
CA SER A 31 4.08 10.60 0.78
C SER A 31 3.40 10.95 2.10
N ILE A 32 2.81 9.95 2.75
CA ILE A 32 2.07 10.15 4.01
C ILE A 32 2.99 9.77 5.18
N GLN A 33 3.24 10.74 6.05
CA GLN A 33 4.08 10.60 7.23
C GLN A 33 3.19 10.52 8.47
N THR A 34 3.36 9.45 9.23
CA THR A 34 2.56 9.12 10.42
C THR A 34 3.48 8.54 11.49
N ASN A 35 3.14 8.76 12.76
CA ASN A 35 3.73 8.02 13.85
C ASN A 35 3.02 6.66 14.01
N ILE A 36 3.68 5.71 14.68
CA ILE A 36 3.11 4.41 15.06
C ILE A 36 2.14 4.55 16.26
N VAL A 37 2.09 5.73 16.90
CA VAL A 37 1.24 5.96 18.08
C VAL A 37 -0.24 5.90 17.72
N ASP A 38 -1.01 5.18 18.54
CA ASP A 38 -2.46 5.06 18.40
C ASP A 38 -3.16 6.40 18.57
N ILE A 39 -4.08 6.74 17.66
CA ILE A 39 -4.88 7.98 17.68
C ILE A 39 -5.62 8.13 19.01
N LYS A 40 -5.99 7.00 19.62
CA LYS A 40 -6.70 6.97 20.90
C LYS A 40 -5.95 7.68 22.02
N ASN A 41 -4.62 7.75 21.93
CA ASN A 41 -3.73 8.34 22.93
C ASN A 41 -3.32 9.78 22.60
N LEU A 42 -3.83 10.39 21.52
CA LEU A 42 -3.55 11.79 21.25
C LEU A 42 -4.15 12.64 22.38
N PRO A 43 -3.32 13.39 23.13
CA PRO A 43 -3.82 14.24 24.21
C PRO A 43 -4.80 15.23 23.59
N ILE A 44 -6.04 15.20 24.07
CA ILE A 44 -6.97 16.28 23.80
C ILE A 44 -6.37 17.45 24.58
N LYS A 45 -5.73 18.39 23.88
CA LYS A 45 -5.48 19.69 24.48
C LYS A 45 -6.87 20.28 24.65
N GLU A 46 -7.44 20.07 25.83
CA GLU A 46 -8.45 20.94 26.37
C GLU A 46 -7.85 22.34 26.21
N GLU A 47 -8.42 23.11 25.30
CA GLU A 47 -8.19 24.54 25.31
C GLU A 47 -8.75 24.91 26.68
N GLU A 48 -7.84 25.18 27.64
CA GLU A 48 -8.18 25.72 28.95
C GLU A 48 -8.94 27.02 28.67
N GLU A 49 -10.25 26.90 28.46
CA GLU A 49 -11.17 27.99 28.65
C GLU A 49 -11.04 28.25 30.16
N GLU A 50 -10.32 29.33 30.51
CA GLU A 50 -10.28 29.87 31.85
C GLU A 50 -11.72 30.21 32.24
N GLU A 51 -12.47 29.21 32.70
CA GLU A 51 -13.75 29.42 33.37
C GLU A 51 -13.40 30.08 34.69
N GLU A 52 -13.76 31.36 34.79
CA GLU A 52 -13.69 32.13 36.04
C GLU A 52 -14.50 31.35 37.09
N GLU A 53 -13.80 30.72 38.03
CA GLU A 53 -14.37 29.97 39.15
C GLU A 53 -15.30 30.89 39.97
N GLU A 54 -16.61 30.83 39.71
CA GLU A 54 -17.62 31.30 40.65
C GLU A 54 -17.79 30.20 41.71
N GLU A 55 -17.33 30.47 42.93
CA GLU A 55 -17.49 29.59 44.10
C GLU A 55 -19.00 29.35 44.38
N GLU A 56 -19.55 28.20 43.96
CA GLU A 56 -20.86 27.73 44.42
C GLU A 56 -20.74 26.36 45.13
N ASP A 57 -21.27 26.33 46.35
CA ASP A 57 -21.28 25.20 47.28
C ASP A 57 -22.33 24.12 46.90
N ASP A 58 -21.89 22.86 46.89
CA ASP A 58 -22.61 21.60 47.16
C ASP A 58 -23.76 21.12 46.22
N ASP A 59 -23.49 20.20 45.27
CA ASP A 59 -24.25 18.93 45.04
C ASP A 59 -23.52 17.99 44.01
N ASP A 60 -22.55 17.21 44.48
CA ASP A 60 -21.65 16.37 43.67
C ASP A 60 -22.33 15.08 43.13
N THR A 61 -22.45 14.87 41.79
CA THR A 61 -22.10 13.59 41.06
C THR A 61 -22.53 13.45 39.57
N GLU A 62 -23.13 14.43 38.89
CA GLU A 62 -23.60 14.22 37.49
C GLU A 62 -22.72 14.82 36.37
N GLU A 63 -21.75 15.69 36.66
CA GLU A 63 -21.00 16.42 35.60
C GLU A 63 -19.88 15.62 34.90
N GLU A 64 -19.28 14.59 35.52
CA GLU A 64 -18.15 13.85 34.89
C GLU A 64 -18.52 13.01 33.64
N LYS A 65 -19.82 12.85 33.33
CA LYS A 65 -20.26 12.08 32.15
C LYS A 65 -20.36 12.89 30.86
N GLU A 66 -20.60 14.19 30.93
CA GLU A 66 -20.84 15.00 29.73
C GLU A 66 -19.53 15.37 29.02
N GLU A 67 -18.46 15.63 29.77
CA GLU A 67 -17.16 16.05 29.23
C GLU A 67 -16.51 14.97 28.34
N ASN A 68 -16.70 13.70 28.70
CA ASN A 68 -16.21 12.57 27.93
C ASN A 68 -16.86 12.43 26.54
N ASP A 69 -18.08 12.94 26.31
CA ASP A 69 -18.78 12.78 25.03
C ASP A 69 -18.27 13.79 23.97
N ALA A 70 -17.97 15.02 24.38
CA ALA A 70 -17.51 16.10 23.49
C ALA A 70 -16.19 15.75 22.78
N GLY A 71 -15.21 15.21 23.52
CA GLY A 71 -13.93 14.77 22.98
C GLY A 71 -14.07 13.65 21.94
N THR A 72 -15.00 12.71 22.15
CA THR A 72 -15.22 11.63 21.16
C THR A 72 -15.87 12.14 19.88
N LYS A 73 -16.76 13.14 19.97
CA LYS A 73 -17.42 13.73 18.82
C LYS A 73 -16.42 14.46 17.91
N LYS A 74 -15.57 15.33 18.47
CA LYS A 74 -14.54 16.07 17.71
C LYS A 74 -13.55 15.15 17.00
N ARG A 75 -13.14 14.06 17.66
CA ARG A 75 -12.27 13.02 17.05
C ARG A 75 -12.94 12.32 15.87
N LYS A 76 -14.23 11.98 15.97
CA LYS A 76 -15.00 11.36 14.87
C LYS A 76 -15.11 12.31 13.68
N GLU A 77 -15.42 13.58 13.93
CA GLU A 77 -15.52 14.60 12.87
C GLU A 77 -14.17 14.81 12.16
N THR A 78 -13.07 14.89 12.91
CA THR A 78 -11.72 15.03 12.35
C THR A 78 -11.32 13.82 11.51
N LYS A 79 -11.58 12.60 12.02
CA LYS A 79 -11.38 11.35 11.26
C LYS A 79 -12.16 11.38 9.94
N GLN A 80 -13.43 11.79 9.98
CA GLN A 80 -14.27 11.86 8.78
C GLN A 80 -13.77 12.90 7.78
N ALA A 81 -13.32 14.07 8.25
CA ALA A 81 -12.76 15.11 7.42
C ALA A 81 -11.48 14.64 6.69
N ILE A 82 -10.57 13.97 7.41
CA ILE A 82 -9.35 13.39 6.84
C ILE A 82 -9.69 12.33 5.80
N LEU A 83 -10.57 11.38 6.14
CA LEU A 83 -10.99 10.31 5.24
C LEU A 83 -11.60 10.87 3.95
N HIS A 84 -12.53 11.82 4.07
CA HIS A 84 -13.20 12.45 2.94
C HIS A 84 -12.20 13.24 2.06
N GLY A 85 -11.40 14.12 2.67
CA GLY A 85 -10.42 14.92 1.94
C GLY A 85 -9.37 14.07 1.21
N LEU A 86 -8.86 13.04 1.88
CA LEU A 86 -7.91 12.11 1.28
C LEU A 86 -8.55 11.32 0.14
N SER A 87 -9.74 10.76 0.35
CA SER A 87 -10.49 10.01 -0.68
C SER A 87 -10.74 10.86 -1.94
N GLU A 88 -11.24 12.09 -1.78
CA GLU A 88 -11.48 12.98 -2.92
C GLU A 88 -10.19 13.38 -3.64
N SER A 89 -9.11 13.68 -2.89
CA SER A 89 -7.82 14.03 -3.49
C SER A 89 -7.23 12.87 -4.31
N ILE A 90 -7.32 11.65 -3.80
CA ILE A 90 -6.87 10.42 -4.45
C ILE A 90 -7.67 10.19 -5.73
N LYS A 91 -9.01 10.33 -5.66
CA LYS A 91 -9.90 10.17 -6.80
C LYS A 91 -9.60 11.15 -7.93
N ILE A 92 -9.31 12.40 -7.61
CA ILE A 92 -9.06 13.47 -8.59
C ILE A 92 -7.67 13.33 -9.22
N THR A 93 -6.65 13.04 -8.42
CA THR A 93 -5.25 13.12 -8.86
C THR A 93 -4.63 11.78 -9.25
N SER A 94 -5.22 10.66 -8.79
CA SER A 94 -4.69 9.30 -8.95
C SER A 94 -3.18 9.21 -8.63
N PRO A 95 -2.76 9.64 -7.42
CA PRO A 95 -1.35 9.68 -7.06
C PRO A 95 -0.82 8.26 -6.86
N TRP A 96 0.50 8.10 -6.81
CA TRP A 96 1.05 6.97 -6.05
C TRP A 96 1.09 7.36 -4.59
N VAL A 97 0.54 6.53 -3.71
CA VAL A 97 0.54 6.74 -2.26
C VAL A 97 1.68 5.92 -1.66
N ILE A 98 2.51 6.58 -0.86
CA ILE A 98 3.63 5.94 -0.16
C ILE A 98 3.46 6.16 1.33
N THR A 99 3.59 5.09 2.11
CA THR A 99 3.47 5.08 3.58
C THR A 99 4.53 4.14 4.19
N ASN A 100 4.55 4.00 5.52
CA ASN A 100 5.39 2.98 6.17
C ASN A 100 4.78 1.55 6.10
N GLY A 101 3.56 1.37 5.58
CA GLY A 101 2.92 0.05 5.40
C GLY A 101 2.45 -0.67 6.67
N ILE A 102 2.68 -0.11 7.85
CA ILE A 102 2.33 -0.74 9.12
C ILE A 102 0.86 -0.45 9.45
N ASN A 103 0.15 -1.41 10.04
CA ASN A 103 -1.23 -1.30 10.49
C ASN A 103 -1.30 -0.52 11.81
N ASN A 104 -1.04 0.78 11.72
CA ASN A 104 -1.37 1.74 12.76
C ASN A 104 -2.70 2.45 12.44
N ASP A 105 -3.25 3.16 13.41
CA ASP A 105 -4.54 3.83 13.26
C ASP A 105 -4.58 4.79 12.05
N MET A 106 -3.49 5.50 11.76
CA MET A 106 -3.43 6.48 10.66
C MET A 106 -3.32 5.82 9.28
N ASN A 107 -2.48 4.81 9.11
CA ASN A 107 -2.39 4.07 7.87
C ASN A 107 -3.66 3.26 7.60
N ARG A 108 -4.38 2.84 8.64
CA ARG A 108 -5.72 2.29 8.49
C ARG A 108 -6.69 3.33 7.93
N LEU A 109 -6.60 4.61 8.33
CA LEU A 109 -7.38 5.68 7.69
C LEU A 109 -7.00 5.87 6.23
N VAL A 110 -5.71 5.82 5.90
CA VAL A 110 -5.23 5.87 4.51
C VAL A 110 -5.79 4.70 3.71
N GLY A 111 -5.71 3.49 4.26
CA GLY A 111 -6.27 2.27 3.69
C GLY A 111 -7.78 2.34 3.49
N GLU A 112 -8.52 2.82 4.48
CA GLU A 112 -9.97 3.07 4.41
C GLU A 112 -10.29 4.07 3.27
N ALA A 113 -9.54 5.18 3.16
CA ALA A 113 -9.73 6.19 2.11
C ALA A 113 -9.33 5.71 0.70
N LEU A 114 -8.41 4.76 0.58
CA LEU A 114 -8.10 4.09 -0.69
C LEU A 114 -9.22 3.12 -1.08
N ASN A 115 -9.74 2.37 -0.10
CA ASN A 115 -10.74 1.34 -0.32
C ASN A 115 -12.08 1.91 -0.83
N THR A 116 -12.45 3.13 -0.41
CA THR A 116 -13.62 3.84 -0.95
C THR A 116 -13.53 4.10 -2.46
N ASN A 117 -12.32 4.12 -3.03
CA ASN A 117 -12.06 4.50 -4.42
C ASN A 117 -11.72 3.33 -5.36
N ILE A 118 -11.58 2.10 -4.84
CA ILE A 118 -11.11 0.93 -5.62
C ILE A 118 -11.96 0.66 -6.88
N SER A 119 -13.25 1.00 -6.84
CA SER A 119 -14.15 0.73 -7.96
C SER A 119 -13.94 1.65 -9.17
N GLU A 120 -13.36 2.83 -8.99
CA GLU A 120 -13.25 3.85 -10.03
C GLU A 120 -11.84 3.92 -10.64
N ASN A 121 -10.80 3.97 -9.80
CA ASN A 121 -9.41 4.13 -10.23
C ASN A 121 -8.47 3.28 -9.37
N TYR A 122 -7.60 2.53 -10.03
CA TYR A 122 -6.53 1.82 -9.34
C TYR A 122 -5.45 2.81 -8.92
N VAL A 123 -5.18 2.87 -7.61
CA VAL A 123 -4.22 3.77 -6.99
C VAL A 123 -3.16 2.92 -6.31
N PRO A 124 -1.90 2.92 -6.80
CA PRO A 124 -0.82 2.21 -6.12
C PRO A 124 -0.60 2.80 -4.72
N CYS A 125 -0.62 1.93 -3.71
CA CYS A 125 -0.31 2.24 -2.33
C CYS A 125 0.81 1.32 -1.88
N ILE A 126 2.00 1.88 -1.71
CA ILE A 126 3.24 1.16 -1.46
C ILE A 126 3.63 1.39 0.01
N GLY A 127 3.64 0.33 0.80
CA GLY A 127 4.14 0.34 2.17
C GLY A 127 5.63 -0.01 2.23
N LEU A 128 6.43 0.84 2.85
CA LEU A 128 7.86 0.59 3.10
C LEU A 128 8.09 0.40 4.59
N CYS A 129 8.36 -0.83 5.02
CA CYS A 129 8.61 -1.17 6.42
C CYS A 129 9.80 -2.10 6.57
N ASP A 130 10.27 -2.22 7.81
CA ASP A 130 11.23 -3.26 8.19
C ASP A 130 10.59 -4.65 8.07
N TRP A 131 11.41 -5.63 7.68
CA TRP A 131 11.05 -7.03 7.75
C TRP A 131 10.92 -7.45 9.22
N PRO A 132 9.78 -8.00 9.65
CA PRO A 132 9.56 -8.34 11.06
C PRO A 132 10.53 -9.43 11.52
N ARG A 133 11.47 -9.06 12.39
CA ARG A 133 12.43 -9.96 13.04
C ARG A 133 11.96 -10.29 14.46
N GLY A 134 11.73 -11.56 14.76
CA GLY A 134 11.40 -12.03 16.11
C GLY A 134 10.17 -12.94 16.16
N LYS A 135 10.01 -13.64 17.29
CA LYS A 135 8.86 -14.51 17.57
C LYS A 135 7.61 -13.72 18.02
N ASP A 136 7.77 -12.45 18.37
CA ASP A 136 6.73 -11.60 18.97
C ASP A 136 5.89 -10.86 17.93
N LEU A 137 6.40 -10.78 16.70
CA LEU A 137 5.63 -10.40 15.52
C LEU A 137 5.30 -11.72 14.87
N GLY A 138 4.02 -12.07 14.74
CA GLY A 138 3.61 -13.24 13.97
C GLY A 138 4.28 -13.16 12.60
N GLN A 139 5.39 -13.88 12.44
CA GLN A 139 6.18 -13.77 11.24
C GLN A 139 5.25 -14.09 10.08
N PRO A 140 5.34 -13.35 8.96
CA PRO A 140 4.75 -13.79 7.71
C PRO A 140 5.03 -15.29 7.57
N GLN A 141 4.00 -16.14 7.79
CA GLN A 141 4.17 -17.56 7.56
C GLN A 141 4.22 -17.70 6.06
N MET A 142 5.43 -17.54 5.52
CA MET A 142 5.73 -17.99 4.19
C MET A 142 5.57 -19.48 4.23
N ILE A 143 4.48 -19.99 3.65
CA ILE A 143 4.32 -21.41 3.42
C ILE A 143 5.44 -21.79 2.43
N PRO A 144 6.50 -22.49 2.86
CA PRO A 144 7.53 -22.90 1.92
C PRO A 144 6.88 -23.81 0.88
N PRO A 145 7.37 -23.82 -0.37
CA PRO A 145 6.87 -24.76 -1.36
C PRO A 145 6.95 -26.15 -0.73
N LYS A 146 5.80 -26.86 -0.69
CA LYS A 146 5.80 -28.27 -0.32
C LYS A 146 6.85 -28.90 -1.22
N SER A 147 7.96 -29.37 -0.64
CA SER A 147 8.96 -30.13 -1.39
C SER A 147 8.16 -31.16 -2.16
N ALA A 148 8.21 -31.12 -3.49
CA ALA A 148 7.58 -32.14 -4.30
C ALA A 148 8.11 -33.47 -3.76
N HIS A 149 7.26 -34.19 -3.03
CA HIS A 149 7.59 -35.55 -2.66
C HIS A 149 7.75 -36.23 -4.01
N SER A 150 9.00 -36.54 -4.34
CA SER A 150 9.33 -37.53 -5.34
C SER A 150 8.49 -38.75 -4.99
N THR A 151 7.36 -38.88 -5.69
CA THR A 151 6.66 -40.15 -5.78
C THR A 151 7.65 -41.04 -6.50
N HIS A 152 8.36 -41.84 -5.71
CA HIS A 152 8.97 -43.05 -6.21
C HIS A 152 7.80 -43.90 -6.66
N ASP A 153 7.49 -43.86 -7.95
CA ASP A 153 6.54 -44.75 -8.61
C ASP A 153 7.04 -46.17 -8.39
N SER A 154 6.40 -46.88 -7.47
CA SER A 154 6.37 -48.33 -7.48
C SER A 154 5.13 -48.74 -8.26
N ASP A 155 5.37 -49.28 -9.44
CA ASP A 155 4.42 -50.00 -10.30
C ASP A 155 3.50 -50.91 -9.47
N GLU A 156 2.19 -50.64 -9.51
CA GLU A 156 1.19 -51.70 -9.35
C GLU A 156 0.15 -51.59 -10.46
N SER A 157 0.25 -52.54 -11.38
CA SER A 157 -0.73 -52.90 -12.39
C SER A 157 -1.98 -53.48 -11.73
N LEU A 158 -3.16 -52.92 -12.03
CA LEU A 158 -4.40 -53.69 -12.01
C LEU A 158 -5.29 -53.30 -13.19
N ASP A 159 -5.52 -54.31 -14.02
CA ASP A 159 -6.52 -54.38 -15.06
C ASP A 159 -7.94 -54.30 -14.49
N SER A 160 -8.84 -53.84 -15.38
CA SER A 160 -10.19 -54.40 -15.61
C SER A 160 -11.38 -53.45 -15.50
N GLU A 161 -12.07 -53.40 -16.65
CA GLU A 161 -13.52 -53.39 -16.86
C GLU A 161 -14.33 -52.08 -16.88
N MET A 162 -14.55 -51.65 -18.13
CA MET A 162 -15.83 -51.42 -18.81
C MET A 162 -17.10 -51.12 -17.98
N GLY A 163 -17.72 -49.98 -18.31
CA GLY A 163 -19.16 -49.76 -18.15
C GLY A 163 -19.62 -48.38 -18.59
N TYR A 164 -20.04 -48.22 -19.85
CA TYR A 164 -20.88 -47.10 -20.28
C TYR A 164 -22.35 -47.35 -19.89
N PRO A 165 -23.15 -46.29 -19.64
CA PRO A 165 -24.09 -45.92 -20.70
C PRO A 165 -24.31 -44.41 -20.90
N ARG A 166 -24.81 -44.10 -22.11
CA ARG A 166 -25.30 -42.80 -22.61
C ARG A 166 -26.65 -42.40 -21.99
N GLN A 167 -26.91 -41.09 -21.91
CA GLN A 167 -28.13 -40.36 -22.37
C GLN A 167 -27.93 -38.86 -22.03
N ALA A 168 -27.88 -37.91 -22.99
CA ALA A 168 -28.94 -37.30 -23.82
C ALA A 168 -29.75 -36.19 -23.09
N GLY A 169 -29.68 -34.94 -23.58
CA GLY A 169 -30.67 -33.88 -23.28
C GLY A 169 -30.20 -32.42 -23.36
N ASN A 170 -30.36 -31.78 -24.53
CA ASN A 170 -31.05 -30.49 -24.82
C ASN A 170 -31.44 -29.55 -23.65
N ARG A 171 -31.59 -28.21 -23.73
CA ARG A 171 -31.48 -27.09 -24.71
C ARG A 171 -32.03 -25.83 -23.98
N GLN A 172 -31.71 -24.62 -24.45
CA GLN A 172 -32.34 -23.29 -24.16
C GLN A 172 -32.04 -22.67 -22.76
N GLN A 173 -31.92 -21.36 -22.54
CA GLN A 173 -32.35 -20.18 -23.29
C GLN A 173 -31.56 -18.91 -22.85
N GLU A 174 -31.70 -17.87 -23.65
CA GLU A 174 -31.00 -16.57 -23.62
C GLU A 174 -31.54 -15.55 -22.60
N SER A 175 -30.71 -14.51 -22.37
CA SER A 175 -31.06 -13.10 -22.11
C SER A 175 -31.59 -12.76 -20.70
N SER A 176 -31.34 -11.61 -20.07
CA SER A 176 -30.72 -10.34 -20.42
C SER A 176 -30.43 -9.59 -19.12
N SER A 177 -29.39 -8.75 -19.09
CA SER A 177 -29.39 -7.48 -18.35
C SER A 177 -28.17 -6.66 -18.79
N CYS A 178 -28.44 -5.76 -19.73
CA CYS A 178 -27.63 -4.59 -20.05
C CYS A 178 -27.75 -3.61 -18.87
N PHE A 179 -26.67 -3.07 -18.34
CA PHE A 179 -26.17 -1.74 -18.69
C PHE A 179 -24.82 -1.54 -17.97
N THR A 180 -23.90 -0.76 -18.55
CA THR A 180 -22.57 -0.35 -18.02
C THR A 180 -21.41 -1.36 -18.06
N ARG A 181 -20.88 -1.65 -19.27
CA ARG A 181 -19.46 -2.05 -19.46
C ARG A 181 -18.98 -1.60 -20.84
N LYS A 182 -18.39 -0.41 -20.92
CA LYS A 182 -17.80 0.10 -22.18
C LYS A 182 -16.43 0.79 -22.03
N ILE A 183 -15.65 0.46 -21.00
CA ILE A 183 -14.22 0.79 -20.92
C ILE A 183 -13.45 -0.41 -20.33
N ARG A 184 -13.30 -1.51 -21.09
CA ARG A 184 -12.32 -2.58 -20.74
C ARG A 184 -11.91 -3.50 -21.89
N ARG A 185 -12.07 -3.10 -23.16
CA ARG A 185 -11.76 -3.96 -24.32
C ARG A 185 -10.75 -3.42 -25.32
N ALA A 186 -10.05 -2.33 -25.02
CA ALA A 186 -9.02 -1.79 -25.92
C ALA A 186 -7.59 -2.27 -25.62
N PHE A 187 -7.31 -2.91 -24.47
CA PHE A 187 -5.93 -3.19 -24.06
C PHE A 187 -5.40 -4.61 -24.40
N ASN A 188 -6.26 -5.58 -24.77
CA ASN A 188 -5.83 -6.96 -25.07
C ASN A 188 -5.94 -7.37 -26.55
N ARG A 189 -5.86 -6.43 -27.51
CA ARG A 189 -5.85 -6.75 -28.95
C ARG A 189 -4.86 -5.88 -29.73
N ARG A 190 -3.58 -6.01 -29.44
CA ARG A 190 -2.50 -5.71 -30.40
C ARG A 190 -1.32 -6.62 -30.10
N GLN A 191 -1.23 -7.76 -30.78
CA GLN A 191 0.02 -8.37 -31.28
C GLN A 191 -0.36 -9.53 -32.22
N THR A 192 -0.57 -9.24 -33.51
CA THR A 192 -0.25 -10.18 -34.62
C THR A 192 -0.20 -9.38 -35.92
N THR A 193 0.98 -8.87 -36.28
CA THR A 193 1.41 -8.73 -37.68
C THR A 193 2.93 -8.72 -37.72
N ASN A 194 3.52 -9.73 -38.36
CA ASN A 194 4.94 -9.77 -38.74
C ASN A 194 5.29 -8.56 -39.62
N PRO A 195 6.54 -8.07 -39.52
CA PRO A 195 7.42 -8.30 -40.65
C PRO A 195 8.83 -8.77 -40.23
N SER A 196 9.41 -9.58 -41.11
CA SER A 196 10.79 -10.05 -41.06
C SER A 196 11.80 -8.89 -41.13
N HIS A 197 12.79 -8.86 -40.24
CA HIS A 197 14.19 -8.60 -40.57
C HIS A 197 15.12 -8.99 -39.41
N ASN A 198 16.28 -9.52 -39.78
CA ASN A 198 17.32 -10.07 -38.91
C ASN A 198 18.04 -8.98 -38.11
N ASN A 199 18.37 -9.24 -36.83
CA ASN A 199 19.75 -9.25 -36.29
C ASN A 199 19.79 -9.31 -34.75
N THR A 200 20.63 -10.22 -34.25
CA THR A 200 21.32 -10.27 -32.93
C THR A 200 20.52 -9.88 -31.68
N THR A 201 19.88 -10.89 -31.10
CA THR A 201 19.27 -10.86 -29.76
C THR A 201 20.31 -11.24 -28.70
N THR A 202 20.65 -10.31 -27.80
CA THR A 202 21.09 -10.67 -26.45
C THR A 202 19.85 -11.06 -25.66
N ASP A 203 19.69 -12.35 -25.45
CA ASP A 203 18.56 -12.97 -24.77
C ASP A 203 18.67 -12.74 -23.25
N SER A 204 18.06 -11.65 -22.77
CA SER A 204 17.83 -11.41 -21.34
C SER A 204 16.37 -11.75 -21.01
N SER A 205 16.05 -13.04 -21.07
CA SER A 205 14.80 -13.57 -20.51
C SER A 205 14.80 -13.37 -18.98
N PRO A 206 13.73 -12.84 -18.36
CA PRO A 206 13.65 -12.74 -16.91
C PRO A 206 13.66 -14.15 -16.30
N LEU A 207 14.54 -14.36 -15.34
CA LEU A 207 14.68 -15.59 -14.56
C LEU A 207 13.42 -15.83 -13.70
N LEU A 208 12.33 -16.25 -14.31
CA LEU A 208 11.16 -16.75 -13.59
C LEU A 208 11.29 -18.27 -13.46
N ASN A 209 11.85 -18.71 -12.33
CA ASN A 209 11.97 -20.12 -11.98
C ASN A 209 10.57 -20.76 -11.87
N ALA A 210 10.40 -21.97 -12.43
CA ALA A 210 9.15 -22.73 -12.48
C ALA A 210 8.59 -23.21 -11.11
N ASN A 211 9.14 -22.73 -9.99
CA ASN A 211 8.72 -23.06 -8.61
C ASN A 211 8.05 -21.87 -7.88
N GLN A 212 7.61 -20.84 -8.60
CA GLN A 212 7.03 -19.62 -8.03
C GLN A 212 5.61 -19.84 -7.49
N GLN A 213 5.50 -20.30 -6.25
CA GLN A 213 4.35 -19.92 -5.44
C GLN A 213 4.45 -18.42 -5.14
N PHE A 214 3.40 -17.67 -5.45
CA PHE A 214 3.25 -16.31 -4.95
C PHE A 214 3.18 -16.40 -3.42
N PRO A 215 4.09 -15.74 -2.68
CA PRO A 215 4.06 -15.81 -1.23
C PRO A 215 2.72 -15.26 -0.73
N VAL A 216 1.98 -16.10 -0.01
CA VAL A 216 0.71 -15.72 0.61
C VAL A 216 1.01 -15.27 2.03
N TYR A 217 0.61 -14.05 2.37
CA TYR A 217 0.62 -13.57 3.74
C TYR A 217 -0.72 -13.91 4.39
N ILE A 218 -0.69 -14.72 5.45
CA ILE A 218 -1.85 -14.93 6.32
C ILE A 218 -1.57 -14.17 7.60
N GLN A 219 -2.32 -13.09 7.81
CA GLN A 219 -2.24 -12.33 9.05
C GLN A 219 -2.97 -13.10 10.16
N GLN A 220 -2.23 -13.64 11.13
CA GLN A 220 -2.81 -14.11 12.38
C GLN A 220 -2.93 -12.91 13.31
N VAL A 221 -4.16 -12.44 13.52
CA VAL A 221 -4.45 -11.33 14.43
C VAL A 221 -4.62 -11.91 15.83
N ASP A 222 -3.52 -12.09 16.54
CA ASP A 222 -3.58 -12.33 17.98
C ASP A 222 -3.97 -11.02 18.68
N SER A 223 -4.94 -11.10 19.57
CA SER A 223 -5.80 -10.01 20.04
C SER A 223 -5.14 -8.92 20.91
N GLY A 224 -3.81 -8.87 21.01
CA GLY A 224 -3.11 -7.99 21.94
C GLY A 224 -2.34 -6.81 21.34
N ASN A 225 -1.73 -6.95 20.17
CA ASN A 225 -0.84 -5.92 19.62
C ASN A 225 -0.82 -5.96 18.09
N THR A 226 -1.68 -5.17 17.47
CA THR A 226 -1.77 -5.09 15.99
C THR A 226 -0.80 -4.08 15.38
N ASN A 227 -0.09 -3.32 16.20
CA ASN A 227 0.57 -2.08 15.79
C ASN A 227 1.81 -2.29 14.91
N ASN A 228 2.19 -3.56 14.66
CA ASN A 228 3.32 -3.95 13.83
C ASN A 228 2.92 -4.88 12.66
N ASN A 229 1.62 -5.12 12.47
CA ASN A 229 1.16 -5.90 11.32
C ASN A 229 1.24 -5.09 10.03
N LEU A 230 1.22 -5.75 8.87
CA LEU A 230 1.03 -5.05 7.60
C LEU A 230 -0.42 -4.55 7.46
N GLU A 231 -0.61 -3.37 6.87
CA GLU A 231 -1.93 -2.79 6.67
C GLU A 231 -2.64 -3.46 5.47
N VAL A 232 -3.86 -3.95 5.67
CA VAL A 232 -4.53 -4.86 4.73
C VAL A 232 -4.99 -4.24 3.41
N ASN A 233 -5.12 -2.92 3.35
CA ASN A 233 -5.59 -2.19 2.18
C ASN A 233 -4.44 -1.64 1.31
N HIS A 234 -3.18 -1.83 1.71
CA HIS A 234 -2.04 -1.51 0.85
C HIS A 234 -1.94 -2.50 -0.31
N THR A 235 -1.55 -2.02 -1.48
CA THR A 235 -1.49 -2.85 -2.69
C THR A 235 -0.11 -3.48 -2.89
N HIS A 236 0.95 -2.83 -2.39
CA HIS A 236 2.32 -3.31 -2.49
C HIS A 236 3.09 -3.09 -1.20
N PHE A 237 4.14 -3.88 -1.02
CA PHE A 237 4.98 -3.84 0.17
C PHE A 237 6.43 -4.12 -0.20
N LEU A 238 7.31 -3.23 0.26
CA LEU A 238 8.75 -3.40 0.24
C LEU A 238 9.20 -3.57 1.69
N LEU A 239 9.70 -4.75 2.01
CA LEU A 239 10.07 -5.15 3.35
C LEU A 239 11.59 -5.21 3.45
N PHE A 240 12.20 -4.30 4.20
CA PHE A 240 13.64 -4.19 4.27
C PHE A 240 14.20 -4.99 5.43
N ASP A 241 15.13 -5.88 5.12
CA ASP A 241 15.81 -6.68 6.12
C ASP A 241 16.89 -5.84 6.82
N ASN A 242 16.41 -5.01 7.75
CA ASN A 242 17.26 -4.12 8.51
C ASN A 242 17.78 -4.81 9.77
N ASP A 243 19.11 -4.92 9.85
CA ASP A 243 19.78 -5.46 11.04
C ASP A 243 19.62 -4.55 12.25
N LYS A 244 19.28 -3.27 12.03
CA LYS A 244 19.15 -2.26 13.06
C LYS A 244 17.68 -1.86 13.17
N SER A 245 17.16 -1.94 14.39
CA SER A 245 15.78 -1.54 14.69
C SER A 245 15.61 -0.02 14.84
N ASP A 246 16.52 0.80 14.32
CA ASP A 246 16.36 2.25 14.36
C ASP A 246 15.59 2.69 13.11
N GLY A 247 14.31 3.01 13.28
CA GLY A 247 13.40 3.44 12.20
C GLY A 247 13.90 4.61 11.34
N ARG A 248 15.01 5.26 11.73
CA ARG A 248 15.74 6.23 10.92
C ARG A 248 16.25 5.67 9.60
N ALA A 249 16.80 4.45 9.60
CA ALA A 249 17.37 3.88 8.37
C ALA A 249 16.29 3.61 7.32
N ILE A 250 15.14 3.06 7.72
CA ILE A 250 14.01 2.82 6.80
C ILE A 250 13.39 4.14 6.32
N ASN A 251 13.31 5.15 7.18
CA ASN A 251 12.80 6.46 6.80
C ASN A 251 13.69 7.15 5.76
N LYS A 252 15.01 7.10 5.94
CA LYS A 252 15.95 7.61 4.95
C LYS A 252 15.86 6.85 3.63
N MET A 253 15.81 5.53 3.68
CA MET A 253 15.67 4.70 2.48
C MET A 253 14.38 4.99 1.73
N ARG A 254 13.27 5.18 2.47
CA ARG A 254 11.99 5.62 1.92
C ARG A 254 12.12 6.96 1.21
N LEU A 255 12.75 7.94 1.85
CA LEU A 255 13.02 9.24 1.24
C LEU A 255 13.76 9.06 -0.10
N ASP A 256 14.86 8.31 -0.11
CA ASP A 256 15.69 8.14 -1.31
C ASP A 256 14.92 7.43 -2.44
N ILE A 257 14.11 6.42 -2.12
CA ILE A 257 13.22 5.75 -3.08
C ILE A 257 12.15 6.71 -3.64
N GLU A 258 11.55 7.56 -2.80
CA GLU A 258 10.55 8.54 -3.24
C GLU A 258 11.13 9.53 -4.26
N TYR A 259 12.34 10.05 -4.01
CA TYR A 259 13.01 10.94 -4.94
C TYR A 259 13.47 10.22 -6.19
N GLU A 260 13.96 8.99 -6.09
CA GLU A 260 14.38 8.25 -7.28
C GLU A 260 13.19 7.88 -8.15
N LEU A 261 12.05 7.53 -7.56
CA LEU A 261 10.77 7.37 -8.26
C LEU A 261 10.37 8.65 -9.01
N SER A 262 10.57 9.82 -8.39
CA SER A 262 10.21 11.09 -9.02
C SER A 262 11.05 11.43 -10.25
N LYS A 263 12.30 10.94 -10.29
CA LYS A 263 13.23 11.10 -11.41
C LYS A 263 13.00 10.05 -12.50
N GLU A 264 12.94 8.76 -12.15
CA GLU A 264 12.93 7.67 -13.13
C GLU A 264 11.66 7.67 -13.97
N ALA A 265 10.52 8.01 -13.37
CA ALA A 265 9.28 8.10 -14.10
C ALA A 265 9.28 9.24 -15.15
N LYS A 266 10.23 10.20 -15.11
CA LYS A 266 10.47 11.11 -16.23
C LYS A 266 10.82 10.35 -17.51
N SER A 267 11.72 9.37 -17.40
CA SER A 267 12.22 8.59 -18.53
C SER A 267 11.10 7.78 -19.17
N ALA A 268 10.23 7.17 -18.35
CA ALA A 268 9.08 6.41 -18.83
C ALA A 268 7.95 7.29 -19.42
N VAL A 269 7.70 8.48 -18.83
CA VAL A 269 6.63 9.39 -19.30
C VAL A 269 6.99 10.07 -20.62
N ASN A 270 8.28 10.37 -20.86
CA ASN A 270 8.74 10.97 -22.11
C ASN A 270 8.42 10.11 -23.34
N GLU A 271 8.29 8.80 -23.19
CA GLU A 271 7.89 7.91 -24.27
C GLU A 271 6.38 7.89 -24.50
N CYS A 272 5.56 8.27 -23.50
CA CYS A 272 4.14 7.94 -23.49
C CYS A 272 3.18 9.09 -23.80
N HIS A 273 3.46 10.39 -23.54
CA HIS A 273 2.72 11.56 -24.08
C HIS A 273 3.20 12.92 -23.51
N ARG A 274 3.23 13.95 -24.37
CA ARG A 274 3.25 15.44 -24.26
C ARG A 274 3.38 16.24 -22.94
N TRP A 275 3.34 15.66 -21.74
CA TRP A 275 3.31 16.43 -20.49
C TRP A 275 4.68 16.93 -20.02
N ASN A 276 5.78 16.34 -20.50
CA ASN A 276 7.13 16.62 -19.99
C ASN A 276 8.08 17.26 -21.02
N GLU A 277 7.59 18.16 -21.88
CA GLU A 277 8.53 18.99 -22.69
C GLU A 277 9.44 19.85 -21.80
N SER A 278 9.04 20.14 -20.55
CA SER A 278 9.81 20.93 -19.59
C SER A 278 10.85 20.13 -18.79
N GLY A 279 10.87 18.79 -18.86
CA GLY A 279 11.84 17.97 -18.13
C GLY A 279 11.71 17.97 -16.59
N ASN A 280 10.57 18.40 -16.06
CA ASN A 280 10.35 18.54 -14.61
C ASN A 280 10.16 17.17 -13.92
N ASP A 281 10.62 17.06 -12.66
CA ASP A 281 10.36 15.90 -11.79
C ASP A 281 8.87 15.73 -11.51
N ILE A 282 8.47 14.49 -11.21
CA ILE A 282 7.14 14.24 -10.66
C ILE A 282 7.06 14.95 -9.31
N PRO A 283 6.02 15.78 -9.07
CA PRO A 283 5.89 16.43 -7.78
C PRO A 283 5.68 15.39 -6.67
N ILE A 284 6.42 15.57 -5.58
CA ILE A 284 6.22 14.86 -4.32
C ILE A 284 5.55 15.84 -3.35
N VAL A 285 4.41 15.44 -2.78
CA VAL A 285 3.72 16.19 -1.71
C VAL A 285 3.74 15.34 -0.45
N ILE A 286 4.15 15.95 0.65
CA ILE A 286 4.20 15.29 1.96
C ILE A 286 2.96 15.65 2.75
N LEU A 287 2.26 14.65 3.26
CA LEU A 287 1.12 14.81 4.17
C LEU A 287 1.55 14.34 5.56
N LEU A 288 1.71 15.27 6.49
CA LEU A 288 1.97 15.00 7.89
C LEU A 288 0.65 14.94 8.65
N LEU A 289 0.29 13.75 9.13
CA LEU A 289 -0.90 13.56 9.97
C LEU A 289 -0.53 13.52 11.46
N ASP A 290 0.61 12.91 11.77
CA ASP A 290 1.16 12.83 13.13
C ASP A 290 2.66 12.49 13.03
N GLY A 291 3.44 12.80 14.05
CA GLY A 291 4.88 12.56 14.02
C GLY A 291 5.59 12.82 15.35
N ASP A 292 6.71 12.13 15.54
CA ASP A 292 7.65 12.41 16.62
C ASP A 292 8.90 13.15 16.10
N SER A 293 9.96 13.21 16.92
CA SER A 293 11.24 13.77 16.49
C SER A 293 11.82 13.08 15.25
N THR A 294 11.60 11.77 15.09
CA THR A 294 12.06 11.01 13.92
C THR A 294 11.31 11.45 12.68
N THR A 295 9.99 11.67 12.78
CA THR A 295 9.21 12.22 11.67
C THR A 295 9.70 13.61 11.29
N LEU A 296 10.00 14.48 12.26
CA LEU A 296 10.52 15.83 12.01
C LEU A 296 11.88 15.82 11.30
N GLU A 297 12.77 14.88 11.64
CA GLU A 297 14.05 14.70 10.93
C GLU A 297 13.82 14.43 9.43
N VAL A 298 12.89 13.52 9.10
CA VAL A 298 12.53 13.20 7.70
C VAL A 298 11.92 14.40 6.99
N LEU A 299 11.07 15.17 7.68
CA LEU A 299 10.48 16.38 7.10
C LEU A 299 11.53 17.46 6.83
N SER A 300 12.55 17.59 7.67
CA SER A 300 13.67 18.49 7.42
C SER A 300 14.39 18.12 6.12
N GLU A 301 14.63 16.84 5.87
CA GLU A 301 15.26 16.37 4.64
C GLU A 301 14.36 16.60 3.40
N HIS A 302 13.04 16.48 3.54
CA HIS A 302 12.09 16.86 2.47
C HIS A 302 12.10 18.36 2.18
N LEU A 303 12.22 19.21 3.21
CA LEU A 303 12.31 20.66 3.05
C LEU A 303 13.59 21.06 2.31
N ASP A 304 14.72 20.44 2.63
CA ASP A 304 15.99 20.68 1.94
C ASP A 304 15.91 20.34 0.44
N LYS A 305 15.07 19.36 0.10
CA LYS A 305 14.77 18.95 -1.28
C LYS A 305 13.58 19.71 -1.91
N ASN A 306 13.08 20.77 -1.26
CA ASN A 306 11.98 21.64 -1.69
C ASN A 306 10.64 20.93 -1.93
N SER A 307 10.36 19.84 -1.20
CA SER A 307 9.05 19.19 -1.28
C SER A 307 8.01 19.93 -0.44
N PRO A 308 6.83 20.26 -0.99
CA PRO A 308 5.75 20.86 -0.23
C PRO A 308 5.24 19.91 0.86
N ILE A 309 5.04 20.44 2.06
CA ILE A 309 4.53 19.72 3.23
C ILE A 309 3.19 20.30 3.64
N VAL A 310 2.19 19.44 3.78
CA VAL A 310 0.87 19.75 4.31
C VAL A 310 0.76 19.13 5.69
N VAL A 311 0.58 19.97 6.72
CA VAL A 311 0.40 19.53 8.10
C VAL A 311 -1.09 19.56 8.43
N VAL A 312 -1.63 18.43 8.87
CA VAL A 312 -3.02 18.33 9.33
C VAL A 312 -3.04 18.38 10.85
N LYS A 313 -3.77 19.35 11.41
CA LYS A 313 -4.04 19.40 12.84
C LYS A 313 -5.12 18.37 13.15
N VAL A 314 -4.76 17.32 13.88
CA VAL A 314 -5.64 16.22 14.31
C VAL A 314 -6.15 16.48 15.73
#